data_AF-A0A7R9C3V3-F1
#
_entry.id   AF-A0A7R9C3V3-F1
#
_cell.length_a   1.000
_cell.length_b   1.000
_cell.length_c   1.000
_cell.angle_alpha   90.00
_cell.angle_beta   90.00
_cell.angle_gamma   90.00
#
_symmetry.space_group_name_H-M   'P 1'
#
loop_
_entity.id
_entity.type
_entity.pdbx_description
1 polymer ?
#
loop_
_entity_poly.entity_id
_entity_poly.type
_entity_poly.pdbx_seq_one_letter_code
_entity_poly.pdbx_strand_id
1 'polypeptide(L)'
;LLREFSFEQNKTHVSELLNAATAVFLDAGRNHQAGPIETAQLLVIVSDGRGLFYEGSDKVDAAVRQARDADIFVVFVVVDNPENKDSVLDIRQPQFASDGSLLGIKSYMENFPFPFYVILRDIDALPSVLGDALRQWFELVTTPKST
;
A
#
# COMPACT_ATOMS: atom_id res chain seq x y z
N LEU A 1 -2.18 -22.35 4.18
CA LEU A 1 -1.64 -20.99 4.41
C LEU A 1 -0.15 -20.87 4.15
N LEU A 2 0.80 -21.02 5.09
CA LEU A 2 2.24 -20.76 4.77
C LEU A 2 2.82 -21.63 3.63
N ARG A 3 2.32 -22.85 3.46
CA ARG A 3 2.72 -23.76 2.36
C ARG A 3 2.17 -23.38 0.99
N GLU A 4 1.21 -22.45 0.92
CA GLU A 4 0.64 -21.96 -0.34
C GLU A 4 1.45 -20.80 -0.93
N PHE A 5 2.40 -20.23 -0.17
CA PHE A 5 3.28 -19.17 -0.63
C PHE A 5 4.59 -19.76 -1.16
N SER A 6 4.71 -19.90 -2.49
CA SER A 6 5.96 -20.32 -3.13
C SER A 6 6.94 -19.16 -3.35
N PHE A 7 6.45 -17.91 -3.37
CA PHE A 7 7.23 -16.70 -3.67
C PHE A 7 7.94 -16.73 -5.04
N GLU A 8 7.45 -17.55 -5.98
CA GLU A 8 8.00 -17.68 -7.35
C GLU A 8 7.39 -16.68 -8.34
N GLN A 9 6.65 -15.69 -7.86
CA GLN A 9 5.97 -14.71 -8.71
C GLN A 9 6.97 -13.66 -9.22
N ASN A 10 6.95 -13.41 -10.54
CA ASN A 10 7.82 -12.41 -11.18
C ASN A 10 7.17 -11.03 -11.33
N LYS A 11 5.89 -10.90 -10.96
CA LYS A 11 5.06 -9.71 -11.19
C LYS A 11 4.12 -9.50 -10.01
N THR A 12 3.89 -8.24 -9.67
CA THR A 12 2.97 -7.83 -8.62
C THR A 12 1.74 -7.19 -9.24
N HIS A 13 0.59 -7.85 -9.10
CA HIS A 13 -0.71 -7.36 -9.60
C HIS A 13 -1.42 -6.56 -8.49
N VAL A 14 -0.85 -5.43 -8.10
CA VAL A 14 -1.33 -4.62 -6.96
C VAL A 14 -2.70 -3.99 -7.18
N SER A 15 -3.03 -3.62 -8.42
CA SER A 15 -4.33 -3.04 -8.78
C SER A 15 -5.43 -4.10 -8.64
N GLU A 16 -5.16 -5.32 -9.10
CA GLU A 16 -6.08 -6.46 -8.92
C GLU A 16 -6.25 -6.81 -7.44
N LEU A 17 -5.16 -6.84 -6.66
CA LEU A 17 -5.20 -7.01 -5.21
C LEU A 17 -6.11 -5.97 -4.54
N LEU A 18 -5.91 -4.69 -4.86
CA LEU A 18 -6.69 -3.59 -4.29
C LEU A 18 -8.17 -3.68 -4.65
N ASN A 19 -8.49 -3.98 -5.91
CA ASN A 19 -9.87 -4.15 -6.36
C ASN A 19 -10.56 -5.32 -5.64
N ALA A 20 -9.87 -6.46 -5.54
CA ALA A 20 -10.39 -7.64 -4.84
C ALA A 20 -10.58 -7.38 -3.34
N ALA A 21 -9.58 -6.80 -2.67
CA ALA A 21 -9.65 -6.44 -1.26
C ALA A 21 -10.79 -5.45 -1.00
N THR A 22 -10.91 -4.39 -1.82
CA THR A 22 -11.98 -3.40 -1.71
C THR A 22 -13.36 -4.05 -1.80
N ALA A 23 -13.55 -4.99 -2.72
CA ALA A 23 -14.82 -5.72 -2.82
C ALA A 23 -15.14 -6.52 -1.55
N VAL A 24 -14.14 -7.18 -0.95
CA VAL A 24 -14.29 -7.92 0.32
C VAL A 24 -14.65 -6.97 1.48
N PHE A 25 -13.97 -5.82 1.58
CA PHE A 25 -14.24 -4.82 2.62
C PHE A 25 -15.64 -4.20 2.47
N LEU A 26 -16.08 -3.87 1.25
CA LEU A 26 -17.42 -3.35 1.01
C LEU A 26 -18.51 -4.37 1.39
N ASP A 27 -18.30 -5.65 1.09
CA ASP A 27 -19.24 -6.71 1.49
C ASP A 27 -19.30 -6.89 3.02
N ALA A 28 -18.14 -6.88 3.68
CA ALA A 28 -18.05 -6.93 5.14
C ALA A 28 -18.75 -5.73 5.80
N GLY A 29 -18.60 -4.52 5.24
CA GLY A 29 -19.24 -3.30 5.71
C GLY A 29 -20.77 -3.35 5.58
N ARG A 30 -21.29 -3.89 4.46
CA ARG A 30 -22.74 -4.09 4.26
C ARG A 30 -23.33 -5.07 5.27
N ASN A 31 -22.63 -6.16 5.55
CA ASN A 31 -23.06 -7.16 6.54
C ASN A 31 -23.06 -6.60 7.98
N HIS A 32 -22.34 -5.49 8.24
CA HIS A 32 -22.31 -4.80 9.53
C HIS A 32 -23.36 -3.68 9.68
N GLN A 33 -24.14 -3.34 8.65
CA GLN A 33 -25.15 -2.25 8.69
C GLN A 33 -26.35 -2.51 9.62
N ALA A 34 -26.36 -3.60 10.40
CA ALA A 34 -27.38 -3.85 11.41
C ALA A 34 -27.10 -3.13 12.76
N GLY A 35 -25.97 -2.43 12.93
CA GLY A 35 -25.60 -1.72 14.15
C GLY A 35 -25.22 -0.24 13.93
N PRO A 36 -25.33 0.61 14.96
CA PRO A 36 -25.07 2.06 14.87
C PRO A 36 -23.58 2.44 14.83
N ILE A 37 -22.67 1.48 14.69
CA ILE A 37 -21.22 1.68 14.79
C ILE A 37 -20.64 1.67 13.38
N GLU A 38 -20.04 2.80 12.99
CA GLU A 38 -19.24 2.92 11.78
C GLU A 38 -17.96 2.07 11.93
N THR A 39 -17.84 1.00 11.15
CA THR A 39 -16.67 0.10 11.23
C THR A 39 -15.53 0.71 10.43
N ALA A 40 -14.47 1.10 11.13
CA ALA A 40 -13.25 1.55 10.50
C ALA A 40 -12.48 0.35 9.90
N GLN A 41 -12.09 0.43 8.62
CA GLN A 41 -11.49 -0.67 7.86
C GLN A 41 -10.02 -0.42 7.54
N LEU A 42 -9.16 -1.40 7.82
CA LEU A 42 -7.71 -1.33 7.62
C LEU A 42 -7.24 -2.46 6.69
N LEU A 43 -6.51 -2.09 5.64
CA LEU A 43 -5.77 -3.03 4.79
C LEU A 43 -4.26 -2.82 4.98
N VAL A 44 -3.58 -3.84 5.47
CA VAL A 44 -2.11 -3.85 5.54
C VAL A 44 -1.56 -4.69 4.39
N ILE A 45 -0.75 -4.07 3.55
CA ILE A 45 -0.06 -4.73 2.44
C ILE A 45 1.41 -4.89 2.83
N VAL A 46 1.95 -6.11 2.76
CA VAL A 46 3.36 -6.40 3.07
C VAL A 46 4.04 -6.91 1.80
N SER A 47 5.06 -6.20 1.34
CA SER A 47 5.79 -6.52 0.11
C SER A 47 7.15 -5.82 0.12
N ASP A 48 8.09 -6.23 -0.72
CA ASP A 48 9.34 -5.49 -0.95
C ASP A 48 9.15 -4.18 -1.75
N GLY A 49 7.91 -3.89 -2.15
CA GLY A 49 7.50 -2.64 -2.78
C GLY A 49 7.94 -2.49 -4.23
N ARG A 50 8.55 -3.51 -4.84
CA ARG A 50 9.08 -3.43 -6.21
C ARG A 50 8.02 -3.77 -7.26
N GLY A 51 8.14 -3.17 -8.44
CA GLY A 51 7.33 -3.52 -9.61
C GLY A 51 5.85 -3.20 -9.49
N LEU A 52 5.44 -2.30 -8.59
CA LEU A 52 4.03 -1.95 -8.39
C LEU A 52 3.36 -1.41 -9.67
N PHE A 53 4.13 -0.72 -10.51
CA PHE A 53 3.66 -0.17 -11.77
C PHE A 53 3.65 -1.16 -12.94
N TYR A 54 3.82 -2.47 -12.67
CA TYR A 54 3.76 -3.49 -13.71
C TYR A 54 2.44 -3.43 -14.51
N GLU A 55 1.36 -3.05 -13.84
CA GLU A 55 0.03 -2.91 -14.44
C GLU A 55 -0.26 -1.50 -15.02
N GLY A 56 0.71 -0.59 -14.95
CA GLY A 56 0.60 0.81 -15.36
C GLY A 56 0.23 1.76 -14.21
N SER A 57 0.88 2.94 -14.16
CA SER A 57 0.69 3.93 -13.07
C SER A 57 -0.76 4.34 -12.92
N ASP A 58 -1.43 4.73 -14.01
CA ASP A 58 -2.81 5.19 -13.96
C ASP A 58 -3.77 4.16 -13.38
N LYS A 59 -3.55 2.87 -13.70
CA LYS A 59 -4.36 1.76 -13.20
C LYS A 59 -4.15 1.55 -11.70
N VAL A 60 -2.90 1.60 -11.24
CA VAL A 60 -2.55 1.49 -9.81
C VAL A 60 -3.11 2.68 -9.03
N ASP A 61 -2.90 3.90 -9.52
CA ASP A 61 -3.36 5.13 -8.88
C ASP A 61 -4.89 5.19 -8.81
N ALA A 62 -5.59 4.68 -9.83
CA ALA A 62 -7.04 4.52 -9.79
C ALA A 62 -7.49 3.53 -8.73
N ALA A 63 -6.83 2.38 -8.61
CA ALA A 63 -7.15 1.35 -7.61
C ALA A 63 -6.90 1.83 -6.17
N VAL A 64 -5.79 2.55 -5.94
CA VAL A 64 -5.49 3.15 -4.63
C VAL A 64 -6.54 4.19 -4.25
N ARG A 65 -6.92 5.05 -5.19
CA ARG A 65 -7.99 6.05 -5.00
C ARG A 65 -9.32 5.38 -4.69
N GLN A 66 -9.67 4.33 -5.41
CA GLN A 66 -10.92 3.59 -5.18
C GLN A 66 -10.98 2.97 -3.78
N ALA A 67 -9.88 2.36 -3.31
CA ALA A 67 -9.83 1.82 -1.95
C ALA A 67 -9.99 2.92 -0.89
N ARG A 68 -9.36 4.07 -1.11
CA ARG A 68 -9.50 5.25 -0.25
C ARG A 68 -10.93 5.81 -0.24
N ASP A 69 -11.55 5.94 -1.41
CA ASP A 69 -12.92 6.46 -1.55
C ASP A 69 -13.97 5.50 -0.93
N ALA A 70 -13.59 4.25 -0.68
CA ALA A 70 -14.36 3.27 0.09
C ALA A 70 -14.07 3.31 1.60
N ASP A 71 -13.40 4.37 2.10
CA ASP A 71 -13.01 4.56 3.50
C ASP A 71 -12.12 3.43 4.07
N ILE A 72 -11.38 2.74 3.20
CA ILE A 72 -10.40 1.72 3.60
C ILE A 72 -9.07 2.41 3.82
N PHE A 73 -8.54 2.34 5.04
CA PHE A 73 -7.21 2.83 5.36
C PHE A 73 -6.17 1.80 4.90
N VAL A 74 -5.45 2.13 3.82
CA VAL A 74 -4.42 1.25 3.26
C VAL A 74 -3.04 1.66 3.77
N VAL A 75 -2.33 0.72 4.40
CA VAL A 75 -0.95 0.89 4.88
C VAL A 75 -0.05 -0.09 4.14
N PHE A 76 0.98 0.41 3.48
CA PHE A 76 1.96 -0.41 2.77
C PHE A 76 3.24 -0.56 3.60
N VAL A 77 3.56 -1.78 4.02
CA VAL A 77 4.82 -2.12 4.69
C VAL A 77 5.79 -2.63 3.64
N VAL A 78 6.78 -1.80 3.33
CA VAL A 78 7.89 -2.14 2.44
C VAL A 78 8.96 -2.88 3.23
N VAL A 79 9.16 -4.16 2.94
CA VAL A 79 10.22 -4.99 3.56
C VAL A 79 11.51 -4.81 2.77
N ASP A 80 12.44 -4.04 3.33
CA ASP A 80 13.71 -3.67 2.69
C ASP A 80 14.86 -4.35 3.41
N ASN A 81 15.41 -5.44 2.84
CA ASN A 81 16.57 -6.10 3.44
C ASN A 81 17.84 -5.22 3.25
N PRO A 82 18.45 -4.69 4.33
CA PRO A 82 19.62 -3.82 4.22
C PRO A 82 20.90 -4.53 3.72
N GLU A 83 20.95 -5.86 3.78
CA GLU A 83 22.05 -6.64 3.20
C GLU A 83 21.89 -6.85 1.69
N ASN A 84 20.71 -6.59 1.15
CA ASN A 84 20.45 -6.70 -0.27
C ASN A 84 21.00 -5.46 -0.99
N LYS A 85 21.77 -5.66 -2.06
CA LYS A 85 22.38 -4.56 -2.84
C LYS A 85 21.36 -3.74 -3.64
N ASP A 86 20.13 -4.23 -3.72
CA ASP A 86 19.09 -3.67 -4.59
C ASP A 86 17.95 -3.04 -3.78
N SER A 87 18.23 -2.29 -2.70
CA SER A 87 17.21 -1.65 -1.85
C SER A 87 16.15 -0.91 -2.67
N VAL A 88 14.90 -0.91 -2.21
CA VAL A 88 13.81 -0.15 -2.85
C VAL A 88 14.14 1.34 -2.99
N LEU A 89 14.95 1.88 -2.07
CA LEU A 89 15.39 3.26 -2.05
C LEU A 89 16.40 3.59 -3.15
N ASP A 90 17.14 2.59 -3.62
CA ASP A 90 18.17 2.74 -4.65
C ASP A 90 17.59 2.66 -6.07
N ILE A 91 16.32 2.27 -6.21
CA ILE A 91 15.66 2.13 -7.50
C ILE A 91 15.50 3.51 -8.16
N ARG A 92 16.06 3.62 -9.37
CA ARG A 92 15.99 4.79 -10.25
C ARG A 92 15.12 4.47 -11.45
N GLN A 93 14.10 5.28 -11.68
CA GLN A 93 13.19 5.12 -12.82
C GLN A 93 13.40 6.22 -13.86
N PRO A 94 13.64 5.86 -15.13
CA PRO A 94 13.64 6.82 -16.23
C PRO A 94 12.20 7.32 -16.46
N GLN A 95 12.03 8.62 -16.59
CA GLN A 95 10.78 9.25 -17.02
C GLN A 95 10.88 9.59 -18.49
N PHE A 96 9.88 9.17 -19.27
CA PHE A 96 9.82 9.42 -20.71
C PHE A 96 8.64 10.35 -21.02
N ALA A 97 8.82 11.25 -21.98
CA ALA A 97 7.74 12.06 -22.52
C ALA A 97 6.92 11.24 -23.52
N SER A 98 5.80 11.82 -23.99
CA SER A 98 4.89 11.19 -24.96
C SER A 98 5.58 10.86 -26.30
N ASP A 99 6.64 11.58 -26.64
CA ASP A 99 7.47 11.38 -27.83
C ASP A 99 8.60 10.36 -27.64
N GLY A 100 8.70 9.76 -26.44
CA GLY A 100 9.74 8.81 -26.07
C GLY A 100 11.07 9.43 -25.64
N SER A 101 11.18 10.77 -25.58
CA SER A 101 12.36 11.44 -25.07
C SER A 101 12.52 11.25 -23.55
N LEU A 102 13.75 11.07 -23.09
CA LEU A 102 14.05 10.94 -21.66
C LEU A 102 13.91 12.31 -20.99
N LEU A 103 12.90 12.46 -20.13
CA LEU A 103 12.66 13.66 -19.32
C LEU A 103 13.57 13.73 -18.09
N GLY A 104 14.10 12.59 -17.64
CA GLY A 104 15.02 12.50 -16.53
C GLY A 104 14.97 11.15 -15.85
N ILE A 105 15.69 11.03 -14.74
CA ILE A 105 15.71 9.84 -13.90
C ILE A 105 15.30 10.27 -12.49
N LYS A 106 14.21 9.71 -11.97
CA LYS A 106 13.71 10.01 -10.62
C LYS A 106 13.86 8.81 -9.69
N SER A 107 13.84 9.04 -8.39
CA SER A 107 13.73 7.94 -7.43
C SER A 107 12.36 7.26 -7.60
N TYR A 108 12.34 5.94 -7.54
CA TYR A 108 11.10 5.15 -7.50
C TYR A 108 10.15 5.63 -6.39
N MET A 109 10.72 6.01 -5.25
CA MET A 109 9.94 6.43 -4.08
C MET A 109 9.26 7.80 -4.26
N GLU A 110 9.74 8.64 -5.17
CA GLU A 110 9.07 9.92 -5.48
C GLU A 110 7.69 9.72 -6.11
N ASN A 111 7.49 8.58 -6.76
CA ASN A 111 6.24 8.24 -7.43
C ASN A 111 5.46 7.12 -6.71
N PHE A 112 5.89 6.68 -5.52
CA PHE A 112 5.26 5.56 -4.82
C PHE A 112 3.76 5.79 -4.64
N PRO A 113 2.89 4.82 -5.01
CA PRO A 113 1.46 5.10 -5.22
C PRO A 113 0.67 5.14 -3.91
N PHE A 114 1.24 4.63 -2.82
CA PHE A 114 0.59 4.59 -1.52
C PHE A 114 0.97 5.81 -0.68
N PRO A 115 0.01 6.61 -0.19
CA PRO A 115 0.31 7.77 0.65
C PRO A 115 0.80 7.40 2.04
N PHE A 116 0.41 6.23 2.55
CA PHE A 116 0.82 5.72 3.85
C PHE A 116 1.65 4.46 3.66
N TYR A 117 2.96 4.59 3.87
CA TYR A 117 3.87 3.46 3.81
C TYR A 117 4.98 3.56 4.86
N VAL A 118 5.51 2.40 5.22
CA VAL A 118 6.62 2.23 6.15
C VAL A 118 7.71 1.45 5.42
N ILE A 119 8.95 1.93 5.47
CA ILE A 119 10.11 1.15 5.02
C ILE A 119 10.70 0.48 6.24
N LEU A 120 10.59 -0.85 6.27
CA LEU A 120 11.02 -1.68 7.36
C LEU A 120 12.33 -2.39 6.98
N ARG A 121 13.42 -2.00 7.64
CA ARG A 121 14.74 -2.63 7.49
C ARG A 121 15.05 -3.68 8.55
N ASP A 122 14.37 -3.60 9.67
CA ASP A 122 14.47 -4.53 10.78
C ASP A 122 13.10 -5.18 10.99
N ILE A 123 13.00 -6.48 10.73
CA ILE A 123 11.75 -7.22 10.85
C ILE A 123 11.28 -7.30 12.31
N ASP A 124 12.21 -7.26 13.27
CA ASP A 124 11.90 -7.32 14.69
C ASP A 124 11.22 -6.02 15.17
N ALA A 125 11.39 -4.92 14.42
CA ALA A 125 10.71 -3.66 14.65
C ALA A 125 9.29 -3.58 14.05
N LEU A 126 8.85 -4.57 13.24
CA LEU A 126 7.51 -4.53 12.62
C LEU A 126 6.38 -4.38 13.64
N PRO A 127 6.33 -5.15 14.74
CA PRO A 127 5.20 -5.10 15.67
C PRO A 127 5.08 -3.73 16.35
N SER A 128 6.21 -3.10 16.70
CA SER A 128 6.21 -1.77 17.33
C SER A 128 5.82 -0.69 16.32
N VAL A 129 6.40 -0.70 15.12
CA VAL A 129 6.11 0.30 14.09
C VAL A 129 4.66 0.24 13.62
N LEU A 130 4.13 -0.98 13.41
CA LEU A 130 2.72 -1.13 13.08
C LEU A 130 1.83 -0.72 14.26
N GLY A 131 2.21 -1.05 15.49
CA GLY A 131 1.48 -0.62 16.70
C GLY A 131 1.40 0.90 16.83
N ASP A 132 2.49 1.62 16.55
CA ASP A 132 2.53 3.07 16.58
C ASP A 132 1.72 3.70 15.43
N ALA A 133 1.83 3.14 14.21
CA ALA A 133 1.03 3.58 13.07
C ALA A 133 -0.48 3.38 13.33
N LEU A 134 -0.86 2.25 13.94
CA LEU A 134 -2.22 1.97 14.35
C LEU A 134 -2.68 2.95 15.43
N ARG A 135 -1.85 3.23 16.44
CA ARG A 135 -2.17 4.21 17.48
C ARG A 135 -2.43 5.59 16.87
N GLN A 136 -1.56 6.06 16.00
CA GLN A 136 -1.73 7.34 15.29
C GLN A 136 -3.01 7.37 14.47
N TRP A 137 -3.34 6.27 13.79
CA TRP A 137 -4.60 6.17 13.06
C TRP A 137 -5.81 6.19 13.99
N PHE A 138 -5.79 5.43 15.10
CA PHE A 138 -6.85 5.45 16.11
C PHE A 138 -7.06 6.86 16.66
N GLU A 139 -6.00 7.60 16.97
CA GLU A 139 -6.10 9.00 17.40
C GLU A 139 -6.78 9.86 16.33
N LEU A 140 -6.41 9.70 15.05
CA LEU A 140 -7.00 10.48 13.95
C LEU A 140 -8.49 10.19 13.73
N VAL A 141 -8.93 8.93 13.86
CA VAL A 141 -10.34 8.55 13.66
C VAL A 141 -11.21 8.76 14.90
N THR A 142 -10.60 8.84 16.10
CA THR A 142 -11.34 9.05 17.36
C THR A 142 -11.33 10.51 17.84
N THR A 143 -10.48 11.38 17.27
CA THR A 143 -10.49 12.81 17.61
C THR A 143 -11.75 13.46 17.02
N PRO A 144 -12.66 14.00 17.85
CA PRO A 144 -13.84 14.68 17.36
C PRO A 144 -13.43 15.93 16.57
N LYS A 145 -14.02 16.12 15.39
CA LYS A 145 -13.89 17.40 14.65
C LYS A 145 -14.34 18.53 15.57
N SER A 146 -13.42 19.39 15.96
CA SER A 146 -13.75 20.67 16.60
C SER A 146 -14.54 21.52 15.60
N THR A 147 -15.86 21.54 15.76
CA THR A 147 -16.76 22.58 15.24
C THR A 147 -16.59 23.87 16.02
#